data_AF-A0A960HF65-F1
#
_entry.id   AF-A0A960HF65-F1
#
_cell.length_a   1.000
_cell.length_b   1.000
_cell.length_c   1.000
_cell.angle_alpha   90.00
_cell.angle_beta   90.00
_cell.angle_gamma   90.00
#
_symmetry.space_group_name_H-M   'P 1'
#
loop_
_entity.id
_entity.type
_entity.pdbx_description
1 polymer ?
#
loop_
_entity_poly.entity_id
_entity_poly.type
_entity_poly.pdbx_seq_one_letter_code
_entity_poly.pdbx_strand_id
1 'polypeptide(L)' 'VSGEVFSVGGGRVAQVFLGETKGYFKADLGLEDVRDNWGTITDQAGYAVPHNLAEETALFLPFFA' A
#
# COMPACT_ATOMS: atom_id res chain seq x y z
N VAL A 1 18.27 -12.42 -6.78
CA VAL A 1 18.37 -11.35 -5.76
C VAL A 1 16.97 -11.04 -5.28
N SER A 2 16.71 -10.95 -3.96
CA SER A 2 15.35 -10.75 -3.41
C SER A 2 14.85 -9.30 -3.43
N GLY A 3 15.75 -8.32 -3.62
CA GLY A 3 15.39 -6.90 -3.70
C GLY A 3 15.11 -6.23 -2.34
N GLU A 4 15.35 -6.93 -1.23
CA GLU A 4 15.11 -6.41 0.12
C GLU A 4 16.12 -5.33 0.52
N VAL A 5 15.65 -4.32 1.25
CA VAL A 5 16.45 -3.19 1.71
C VAL A 5 16.56 -3.25 3.24
N PHE A 6 17.77 -3.07 3.76
CA PHE A 6 18.04 -3.07 5.19
C PHE A 6 18.75 -1.78 5.62
N SER A 7 18.29 -1.20 6.72
CA SER A 7 18.95 -0.10 7.43
C SER A 7 19.75 -0.67 8.60
N VAL A 8 21.05 -0.34 8.65
CA VAL A 8 21.96 -0.80 9.70
C VAL A 8 22.71 0.39 10.30
N GLY A 9 22.68 0.50 11.63
CA GLY A 9 23.38 1.57 12.36
C GLY A 9 23.25 1.44 13.87
N GLY A 10 24.31 1.77 14.61
CA GLY A 10 24.33 1.74 16.08
C GLY A 10 24.06 0.37 16.71
N GLY A 11 24.36 -0.73 16.00
CA GLY A 11 24.04 -2.10 16.44
C GLY A 11 22.61 -2.57 16.14
N ARG A 12 21.78 -1.72 15.52
CA ARG A 12 20.42 -2.07 15.07
C ARG A 12 20.44 -2.51 13.61
N VAL A 13 19.68 -3.54 13.30
CA VAL A 13 19.35 -3.98 11.93
C VAL A 13 17.83 -3.92 11.78
N ALA A 14 17.35 -3.31 10.71
CA ALA A 14 15.93 -3.34 10.39
C ALA A 14 15.69 -3.37 8.88
N GLN A 15 14.62 -4.04 8.49
CA GLN A 15 14.15 -4.06 7.11
C GLN A 15 13.39 -2.77 6.78
N VAL A 16 13.66 -2.23 5.62
CA VAL A 16 12.85 -1.19 4.97
C VAL A 16 11.96 -1.89 3.96
N PHE A 17 10.65 -1.65 4.03
CA PHE A 17 9.67 -2.27 3.15
C PHE A 17 8.75 -1.21 2.53
N LEU A 18 8.09 -1.57 1.43
CA LEU A 18 7.03 -0.79 0.80
C LEU A 18 5.68 -1.39 1.19
N GLY A 19 4.76 -0.57 1.68
CA GLY A 19 3.41 -0.99 2.04
C GLY A 19 2.36 -0.22 1.24
N GLU A 20 1.24 -0.87 0.96
CA GLU A 20 0.08 -0.29 0.28
C GLU A 20 -1.08 -0.18 1.28
N THR A 21 -1.63 1.02 1.42
CA THR A 21 -2.81 1.30 2.25
C THR A 21 -4.06 0.60 1.71
N LYS A 22 -5.09 0.40 2.53
CA LYS A 22 -6.38 -0.14 2.07
C LYS A 22 -7.06 0.71 1.00
N GLY A 23 -6.73 2.00 0.97
CA GLY A 23 -7.20 2.93 -0.04
C GLY A 23 -8.69 3.29 0.08
N TYR A 24 -9.18 3.96 -0.96
CA TYR A 24 -10.58 4.35 -1.12
C TYR A 24 -11.05 3.92 -2.51
N PHE A 25 -12.23 3.29 -2.58
CA PHE A 25 -12.82 2.85 -3.83
C PHE A 25 -14.19 3.50 -4.04
N LYS A 26 -14.41 3.96 -5.27
CA LYS A 26 -15.69 4.42 -5.79
C LYS A 26 -15.72 4.09 -7.28
N ALA A 27 -16.82 3.48 -7.76
CA ALA A 27 -16.92 3.03 -9.16
C ALA A 27 -16.83 4.19 -10.17
N ASP A 28 -17.37 5.37 -9.80
CA ASP A 28 -17.32 6.63 -10.52
C ASP A 28 -16.42 7.64 -9.78
N LEU A 29 -15.16 7.28 -9.58
CA LEU A 29 -14.18 8.10 -8.86
C LEU A 29 -13.96 9.46 -9.53
N GLY A 30 -14.27 10.55 -8.82
CA GLY A 30 -13.94 11.92 -9.19
C GLY A 30 -12.73 12.46 -8.44
N LEU A 31 -12.22 13.62 -8.89
CA LEU A 31 -11.09 14.29 -8.24
C LEU A 31 -11.47 14.82 -6.85
N GLU A 32 -12.70 15.30 -6.70
CA GLU A 32 -13.26 15.76 -5.43
C GLU A 32 -13.33 14.63 -4.42
N ASP A 33 -13.69 13.41 -4.85
CA ASP A 33 -13.70 12.24 -3.97
C ASP A 33 -12.30 11.93 -3.43
N VAL A 34 -11.26 12.05 -4.27
CA VAL A 34 -9.87 11.85 -3.83
C VAL A 34 -9.45 12.90 -2.79
N ARG A 35 -9.76 14.18 -3.06
CA ARG A 35 -9.46 15.28 -2.13
C ARG A 35 -10.16 15.06 -0.79
N ASP A 36 -11.44 14.73 -0.82
CA ASP A 36 -12.28 14.64 0.37
C ASP A 36 -12.02 13.35 1.18
N ASN A 37 -11.47 12.31 0.55
CA ASN A 37 -11.11 11.03 1.20
C ASN A 37 -9.60 10.83 1.37
N TRP A 38 -8.79 11.88 1.26
CA TRP A 38 -7.32 11.76 1.35
C TRP A 38 -6.84 11.07 2.63
N GLY A 39 -7.50 11.33 3.77
CA GLY A 39 -7.21 10.66 5.04
C GLY A 39 -7.39 9.15 4.98
N THR A 40 -8.46 8.67 4.34
CA THR A 40 -8.72 7.23 4.11
C THR A 40 -7.69 6.63 3.16
N ILE A 41 -7.36 7.35 2.08
CA ILE A 41 -6.38 6.92 1.09
C ILE A 41 -5.00 6.75 1.71
N THR A 42 -4.64 7.61 2.66
CA THR A 42 -3.31 7.63 3.29
C THR A 42 -3.26 6.93 4.64
N ASP A 43 -4.35 6.31 5.10
CA ASP A 43 -4.40 5.57 6.36
C ASP A 43 -3.55 4.30 6.28
N GLN A 44 -2.47 4.29 7.07
CA GLN A 44 -1.53 3.18 7.16
C GLN A 44 -2.05 2.06 8.07
N ALA A 45 -3.21 2.19 8.71
CA ALA A 45 -3.77 1.14 9.54
C ALA A 45 -4.16 -0.10 8.70
N GLY A 46 -3.42 -1.19 8.89
CA GLY A 46 -3.68 -2.46 8.20
C GLY A 46 -3.33 -2.44 6.71
N TYR A 47 -2.25 -1.74 6.35
CA TYR A 47 -1.63 -1.83 5.03
C TYR A 47 -1.25 -3.28 4.67
N ALA A 48 -1.12 -3.56 3.38
CA ALA A 48 -0.54 -4.79 2.85
C ALA A 48 0.93 -4.56 2.44
N VAL A 49 1.73 -5.63 2.40
CA VAL A 49 3.12 -5.60 1.88
C VAL A 49 3.20 -6.57 0.71
N PRO A 50 2.85 -6.14 -0.51
CA PRO A 50 2.96 -7.01 -1.68
C PRO A 50 4.43 -7.22 -2.06
N HIS A 51 4.84 -8.47 -2.24
CA HIS A 51 6.22 -8.83 -2.62
C HIS A 51 6.43 -8.90 -4.14
N ASN A 52 5.35 -8.87 -4.92
CA ASN A 52 5.38 -8.94 -6.38
C ASN A 52 4.09 -8.37 -6.98
N LEU A 53 4.09 -8.18 -8.30
CA LEU A 53 2.96 -7.64 -9.05
C LEU A 53 1.69 -8.49 -8.93
N ALA A 54 1.80 -9.81 -8.80
CA ALA A 54 0.63 -10.68 -8.69
C ALA A 54 -0.08 -10.49 -7.33
N GLU A 55 0.68 -10.31 -6.25
CA GLU A 55 0.14 -9.97 -4.92
C GLU A 55 -0.49 -8.59 -4.90
N GLU A 56 0.15 -7.57 -5.50
CA GLU A 56 -0.43 -6.23 -5.66
C GLU A 56 -1.75 -6.29 -6.45
N THR A 57 -1.75 -7.00 -7.58
CA THR A 57 -2.97 -7.16 -8.41
C THR A 57 -4.11 -7.84 -7.64
N ALA A 58 -3.80 -8.77 -6.73
CA ALA A 58 -4.79 -9.46 -5.93
C ALA A 58 -5.55 -8.52 -4.98
N LEU A 59 -4.94 -7.41 -4.56
CA LEU A 59 -5.57 -6.40 -3.70
C LEU A 59 -6.73 -5.69 -4.40
N PHE A 60 -6.72 -5.63 -5.74
CA PHE A 60 -7.79 -4.98 -6.51
C PHE A 60 -8.96 -5.90 -6.85
N LEU A 61 -8.80 -7.23 -6.69
CA LEU A 61 -9.84 -8.21 -7.04
C LEU A 61 -11.22 -7.94 -6.45
N PRO A 62 -11.37 -7.48 -5.19
CA PRO A 62 -12.68 -7.16 -4.61
C PRO A 62 -13.43 -6.05 -5.33
N PHE A 63 -12.76 -5.24 -6.16
CA PHE A 63 -13.34 -4.06 -6.82
C PHE A 63 -13.72 -4.30 -8.29
N PHE A 64 -13.44 -5.49 -8.84
CA PHE A 64 -13.79 -5.84 -10.23
C PHE A 64 -15.19 -6.46 -10.39
N ALA A 65 -16.02 -6.43 -9.33
CA ALA A 65 -17.36 -7.01 -9.31
C ALA A 65 -18.46 -6.00 -9.68
#